data_AF-A0A7N0RA36-F1
#
_entry.id   AF-A0A7N0RA36-F1
#
_cell.length_a   1.000
_cell.length_b   1.000
_cell.length_c   1.000
_cell.angle_alpha   90.00
_cell.angle_beta   90.00
_cell.angle_gamma   90.00
#
_symmetry.space_group_name_H-M   'P 1'
#
loop_
_entity.id
_entity.type
_entity.pdbx_description
1 polymer ?
#
loop_
_entity_poly.entity_id
_entity_poly.type
_entity_poly.pdbx_seq_one_letter_code
_entity_poly.pdbx_strand_id
1 'polypeptide(L)'
;MAREGLAIAVTVENLNPAQAVRKTASWVSINQNGETTILDVGKHEIMRRVEINARDLRILDPLLSYPSTILGRERVIVLNLEHIKAIITADEVLLRDPEDELVIPVVEELRRRLPAQQVSSKTQGEDDEQQGGQNDAETDEESEFPFEFRALEVALEAICSFLDARTRELESDTYPALDELTSK
;
A
#
# COMPACT_ATOMS: atom_id res chain seq x y z
N MET A 1 8.47 52.17 -43.66
CA MET A 1 7.93 50.86 -43.24
C MET A 1 7.97 50.79 -41.72
N ALA A 2 6.82 50.92 -41.06
CA ALA A 2 6.61 50.52 -39.67
C ALA A 2 5.08 50.42 -39.50
N ARG A 3 4.58 49.20 -39.30
CA ARG A 3 3.17 48.92 -39.02
C ARG A 3 3.05 48.67 -37.53
N GLU A 4 2.27 49.49 -36.85
CA GLU A 4 1.87 49.30 -35.45
C GLU A 4 0.95 48.07 -35.34
N GLY A 5 1.33 47.14 -34.47
CA GLY A 5 0.57 45.93 -34.16
C GLY A 5 -0.40 46.19 -32.99
N LEU A 6 -1.66 45.86 -33.23
CA LEU A 6 -2.78 45.89 -32.28
C LEU A 6 -2.56 44.84 -31.18
N ALA A 7 -2.49 45.26 -29.91
CA ALA A 7 -2.47 44.35 -28.77
C ALA A 7 -3.89 43.79 -28.53
N ILE A 8 -4.02 42.47 -28.61
CA ILE A 8 -5.26 41.74 -28.33
C ILE A 8 -5.24 41.35 -26.85
N ALA A 9 -6.12 41.96 -26.05
CA ALA A 9 -6.33 41.58 -24.67
C ALA A 9 -7.01 40.21 -24.62
N VAL A 10 -6.31 39.19 -24.11
CA VAL A 10 -6.92 37.91 -23.75
C VAL A 10 -7.41 38.04 -22.31
N THR A 11 -8.74 38.02 -22.17
CA THR A 11 -9.47 38.02 -20.90
C THR A 11 -9.13 36.77 -20.10
N VAL A 12 -8.67 36.96 -18.87
CA VAL A 12 -8.56 35.91 -17.86
C VAL A 12 -9.98 35.57 -17.40
N GLU A 13 -10.51 34.44 -17.84
CA GLU A 13 -11.80 33.96 -17.37
C GLU A 13 -11.70 33.56 -15.88
N ASN A 14 -12.60 34.15 -15.09
CA ASN A 14 -12.78 33.90 -13.67
C ASN A 14 -13.03 32.41 -13.40
N LEU A 15 -12.11 31.75 -12.71
CA LEU A 15 -12.37 30.45 -12.08
C LEU A 15 -13.31 30.66 -10.89
N ASN A 16 -14.51 30.10 -11.02
CA ASN A 16 -15.56 30.09 -10.01
C ASN A 16 -15.11 29.23 -8.80
N PRO A 17 -15.08 29.74 -7.56
CA PRO A 17 -14.60 29.00 -6.38
C PRO A 17 -15.56 27.90 -5.88
N ALA A 18 -16.65 27.63 -6.60
CA ALA A 18 -17.68 26.65 -6.21
C ALA A 18 -17.42 25.20 -6.68
N GLN A 19 -16.30 24.94 -7.35
CA GLN A 19 -15.83 23.58 -7.62
C GLN A 19 -14.57 23.33 -6.80
N ALA A 20 -14.74 23.12 -5.49
CA ALA A 20 -13.80 22.29 -4.78
C ALA A 20 -13.82 20.94 -5.51
N VAL A 21 -12.79 20.70 -6.33
CA VAL A 21 -12.54 19.41 -6.97
C VAL A 21 -12.65 18.41 -5.82
N ARG A 22 -13.73 17.60 -5.82
CA ARG A 22 -13.82 16.47 -4.91
C ARG A 22 -12.60 15.64 -5.27
N LYS A 23 -11.55 15.73 -4.47
CA LYS A 23 -10.40 14.85 -4.56
C LYS A 23 -10.96 13.48 -4.22
N THR A 24 -11.41 12.77 -5.25
CA THR A 24 -11.73 11.36 -5.20
C THR A 24 -10.50 10.68 -4.61
N ALA A 25 -10.74 9.73 -3.72
CA ALA A 25 -9.65 9.03 -3.10
C ALA A 25 -8.95 8.24 -4.23
N SER A 26 -7.67 8.52 -4.46
CA SER A 26 -6.90 7.72 -5.41
C SER A 26 -6.56 6.41 -4.72
N TRP A 27 -6.91 5.30 -5.35
CA TRP A 27 -6.56 3.96 -4.89
C TRP A 27 -5.76 3.25 -5.97
N VAL A 28 -4.91 2.32 -5.56
CA VAL A 28 -4.38 1.28 -6.44
C VAL A 28 -4.91 -0.07 -5.98
N SER A 29 -5.42 -0.85 -6.93
CA SER A 29 -5.72 -2.27 -6.74
C SER A 29 -4.55 -3.11 -7.24
N ILE A 30 -4.15 -4.12 -6.47
CA ILE A 30 -3.12 -5.09 -6.82
C ILE A 30 -3.73 -6.48 -6.66
N ASN A 31 -3.81 -7.24 -7.75
CA ASN A 31 -4.37 -8.59 -7.72
C ASN A 31 -3.33 -9.66 -7.37
N GLN A 32 -3.77 -10.92 -7.27
CA GLN A 32 -2.92 -12.09 -7.04
C GLN A 32 -1.79 -12.25 -8.07
N ASN A 33 -1.95 -11.73 -9.28
CA ASN A 33 -0.96 -11.78 -10.35
C ASN A 33 0.03 -10.61 -10.31
N GLY A 34 -0.11 -9.69 -9.34
CA GLY A 34 0.70 -8.47 -9.23
C GLY A 34 0.34 -7.43 -10.28
N GLU A 35 -0.76 -7.59 -10.99
CA GLU A 35 -1.26 -6.57 -11.91
C GLU A 35 -1.87 -5.42 -11.11
N THR A 36 -1.51 -4.20 -11.49
CA THR A 36 -1.92 -2.99 -10.79
C THR A 36 -2.92 -2.20 -11.61
N THR A 37 -3.96 -1.68 -10.96
CA THR A 37 -4.96 -0.81 -11.59
C THR A 37 -5.21 0.39 -10.70
N ILE A 38 -5.05 1.60 -11.26
CA ILE A 38 -5.40 2.84 -10.57
C ILE A 38 -6.92 3.02 -10.61
N LEU A 39 -7.51 3.28 -9.45
CA LEU A 39 -8.94 3.44 -9.25
C LEU A 39 -9.22 4.83 -8.67
N ASP A 40 -9.89 5.66 -9.47
CA ASP A 40 -10.35 6.97 -9.03
C ASP A 40 -11.79 6.89 -8.50
N VAL A 41 -11.93 6.30 -7.31
CA VAL A 41 -13.23 5.88 -6.77
C VAL A 41 -13.51 6.47 -5.39
N GLY A 42 -14.79 6.75 -5.12
CA GLY A 42 -15.24 7.29 -3.83
C GLY A 42 -15.41 6.20 -2.76
N LYS A 43 -15.46 6.63 -1.48
CA LYS A 43 -15.66 5.74 -0.33
C LYS A 43 -16.84 4.76 -0.47
N HIS A 44 -17.97 5.21 -1.04
CA HIS A 44 -19.16 4.37 -1.17
C HIS A 44 -18.99 3.27 -2.23
N GLU A 45 -18.14 3.49 -3.22
CA GLU A 45 -17.83 2.50 -4.24
C GLU A 45 -16.89 1.44 -3.70
N ILE A 46 -15.86 1.84 -2.96
CA ILE A 46 -15.00 0.93 -2.18
C ILE A 46 -15.83 0.08 -1.22
N MET A 47 -16.73 0.70 -0.45
CA MET A 47 -17.62 -0.03 0.48
C MET A 47 -18.42 -1.13 -0.20
N ARG A 48 -18.97 -0.86 -1.40
CA ARG A 48 -19.72 -1.86 -2.17
C ARG A 48 -18.82 -2.93 -2.77
N ARG A 49 -17.63 -2.54 -3.25
CA ARG A 49 -16.68 -3.45 -3.91
C ARG A 49 -16.18 -4.54 -2.97
N VAL A 50 -15.80 -4.16 -1.75
CA VAL A 50 -15.21 -5.08 -0.76
C VAL A 50 -16.17 -5.47 0.36
N GLU A 51 -17.45 -5.08 0.26
CA GLU A 51 -18.50 -5.44 1.21
C GLU A 51 -18.21 -5.04 2.67
N ILE A 52 -17.68 -3.83 2.89
CA ILE A 52 -17.30 -3.34 4.23
C ILE A 52 -18.26 -2.28 4.77
N ASN A 53 -18.43 -2.28 6.09
CA ASN A 53 -19.24 -1.29 6.77
C ASN A 53 -18.56 0.09 6.77
N ALA A 54 -19.37 1.15 6.76
CA ALA A 54 -18.88 2.53 6.82
C ALA A 54 -17.97 2.79 8.03
N ARG A 55 -18.25 2.13 9.16
CA ARG A 55 -17.46 2.25 10.40
C ARG A 55 -16.03 1.74 10.22
N ASP A 56 -15.89 0.62 9.52
CA ASP A 56 -14.60 -0.03 9.31
C ASP A 56 -13.79 0.74 8.28
N LEU A 57 -14.42 1.28 7.22
CA LEU A 57 -13.74 2.13 6.24
C LEU A 57 -13.27 3.47 6.82
N ARG A 58 -13.99 4.02 7.81
CA ARG A 58 -13.66 5.34 8.40
C ARG A 58 -12.27 5.39 9.03
N ILE A 59 -11.68 4.25 9.38
CA ILE A 59 -10.31 4.22 9.92
C ILE A 59 -9.26 4.63 8.87
N LEU A 60 -9.63 4.63 7.58
CA LEU A 60 -8.80 5.06 6.45
C LEU A 60 -9.17 6.47 5.95
N ASP A 61 -9.99 7.21 6.69
CA ASP A 61 -10.36 8.58 6.33
C ASP A 61 -9.20 9.53 6.67
N PRO A 62 -8.54 10.17 5.69
CA PRO A 62 -7.40 11.06 5.94
C PRO A 62 -7.78 12.32 6.71
N LEU A 63 -9.08 12.66 6.76
CA LEU A 63 -9.58 13.79 7.55
C LEU A 63 -9.76 13.45 9.03
N LEU A 64 -9.59 12.17 9.41
CA LEU A 64 -9.77 11.69 10.77
C LEU A 64 -8.47 11.06 11.28
N SER A 65 -8.01 11.49 12.46
CA SER A 65 -6.85 10.87 13.11
C SER A 65 -7.29 9.62 13.87
N TYR A 66 -7.01 8.46 13.30
CA TYR A 66 -7.16 7.15 13.96
C TYR A 66 -5.79 6.56 14.30
N PRO A 67 -5.64 5.90 15.45
CA PRO A 67 -4.39 5.21 15.79
C PRO A 67 -4.13 4.05 14.83
N SER A 68 -2.86 3.63 14.75
CA SER A 68 -2.48 2.47 13.96
C SER A 68 -3.29 1.24 14.39
N THR A 69 -3.99 0.60 13.45
CA THR A 69 -4.97 -0.45 13.70
C THR A 69 -4.97 -1.46 12.56
N ILE A 70 -5.04 -2.74 12.92
CA ILE A 70 -5.32 -3.87 12.02
C ILE A 70 -6.69 -4.40 12.39
N LEU A 71 -7.63 -4.39 11.43
CA LEU A 71 -9.00 -4.78 11.66
C LEU A 71 -9.38 -6.00 10.83
N GLY A 72 -9.49 -7.15 11.48
CA GLY A 72 -10.05 -8.36 10.88
C GLY A 72 -11.57 -8.31 10.78
N ARG A 73 -12.09 -8.64 9.60
CA ARG A 73 -13.49 -8.91 9.30
C ARG A 73 -13.58 -10.19 8.48
N GLU A 74 -14.80 -10.68 8.27
CA GLU A 74 -15.04 -11.98 7.63
C GLU A 74 -14.40 -12.13 6.24
N ARG A 75 -14.40 -11.06 5.43
CA ARG A 75 -13.89 -11.08 4.03
C ARG A 75 -12.80 -10.07 3.75
N VAL A 76 -12.39 -9.29 4.76
CA VAL A 76 -11.41 -8.22 4.60
C VAL A 76 -10.52 -8.06 5.82
N ILE A 77 -9.31 -7.56 5.59
CA ILE A 77 -8.43 -7.02 6.60
C ILE A 77 -8.21 -5.54 6.28
N VAL A 78 -8.58 -4.64 7.19
CA VAL A 78 -8.38 -3.19 7.00
C VAL A 78 -7.15 -2.75 7.79
N LEU A 79 -6.21 -2.09 7.12
CA LEU A 79 -4.92 -1.65 7.68
C LEU A 79 -4.85 -0.13 7.72
N ASN A 80 -4.72 0.41 8.92
CA ASN A 80 -4.30 1.78 9.17
C ASN A 80 -2.94 1.75 9.87
N LEU A 81 -1.83 1.93 9.15
CA LEU A 81 -0.47 1.82 9.70
C LEU A 81 0.40 2.98 9.18
N GLU A 82 0.50 4.08 9.93
CA GLU A 82 1.20 5.32 9.50
C GLU A 82 0.81 5.77 8.08
N HIS A 83 1.68 5.66 7.07
CA HIS A 83 1.40 6.01 5.68
C HIS A 83 0.71 4.88 4.90
N ILE A 84 0.69 3.65 5.43
CA ILE A 84 0.05 2.49 4.80
C ILE A 84 -1.42 2.44 5.20
N LYS A 85 -2.29 2.77 4.24
CA LYS A 85 -3.76 2.73 4.38
C LYS A 85 -4.32 1.74 3.36
N ALA A 86 -4.64 0.52 3.80
CA ALA A 86 -4.98 -0.57 2.90
C ALA A 86 -6.28 -1.32 3.28
N ILE A 87 -6.88 -1.95 2.29
CA ILE A 87 -7.90 -2.99 2.45
C ILE A 87 -7.39 -4.22 1.71
N ILE A 88 -7.28 -5.33 2.41
CA ILE A 88 -6.84 -6.60 1.85
C ILE A 88 -8.04 -7.53 1.80
N THR A 89 -8.31 -8.10 0.63
CA THR A 89 -9.28 -9.18 0.42
C THR A 89 -8.52 -10.47 0.05
N ALA A 90 -9.24 -11.56 -0.18
CA ALA A 90 -8.62 -12.80 -0.70
C ALA A 90 -8.08 -12.65 -2.13
N ASP A 91 -8.52 -11.64 -2.88
CA ASP A 91 -8.27 -11.53 -4.33
C ASP A 91 -7.45 -10.29 -4.73
N GLU A 92 -7.50 -9.23 -3.91
CA GLU A 92 -6.81 -7.98 -4.20
C GLU A 92 -6.43 -7.19 -2.93
N VAL A 93 -5.41 -6.35 -3.07
CA VAL A 93 -5.05 -5.30 -2.11
C VAL A 93 -5.43 -3.95 -2.69
N LEU A 94 -6.22 -3.17 -1.94
CA LEU A 94 -6.53 -1.78 -2.25
C LEU A 94 -5.71 -0.88 -1.34
N LEU A 95 -4.78 -0.11 -1.91
CA LEU A 95 -3.93 0.82 -1.18
C LEU A 95 -4.32 2.26 -1.55
N ARG A 96 -4.45 3.14 -0.56
CA ARG A 96 -4.74 4.55 -0.80
C ARG A 96 -3.50 5.33 -1.20
N ASP A 97 -3.76 6.41 -1.93
CA ASP A 97 -2.81 7.47 -2.24
C ASP A 97 -1.49 6.93 -2.84
N PRO A 98 -1.56 6.16 -3.95
CA PRO A 98 -0.39 5.46 -4.53
C PRO A 98 0.70 6.39 -5.08
N GLU A 99 0.44 7.69 -5.18
CA GLU A 99 1.39 8.70 -5.62
C GLU A 99 2.22 9.28 -4.47
N ASP A 100 1.92 8.92 -3.22
CA ASP A 100 2.70 9.34 -2.05
C ASP A 100 4.08 8.64 -2.05
N GLU A 101 5.14 9.43 -1.83
CA GLU A 101 6.54 8.96 -1.83
C GLU A 101 6.80 7.82 -0.83
N LEU A 102 6.05 7.78 0.29
CA LEU A 102 6.16 6.71 1.28
C LEU A 102 5.38 5.46 0.89
N VAL A 103 4.38 5.59 0.01
CA VAL A 103 3.50 4.50 -0.42
C VAL A 103 4.03 3.80 -1.67
N ILE A 104 4.69 4.53 -2.59
CA ILE A 104 5.27 3.98 -3.82
C ILE A 104 6.14 2.74 -3.57
N PRO A 105 7.08 2.71 -2.60
CA PRO A 105 7.88 1.52 -2.33
C PRO A 105 7.04 0.31 -1.92
N VAL A 106 5.95 0.54 -1.16
CA VAL A 106 5.04 -0.51 -0.71
C VAL A 106 4.28 -1.13 -1.89
N VAL A 107 3.85 -0.30 -2.86
CA VAL A 107 3.19 -0.76 -4.09
C VAL A 107 4.12 -1.68 -4.89
N GLU A 108 5.38 -1.27 -5.07
CA GLU A 108 6.37 -2.08 -5.80
C GLU A 108 6.71 -3.39 -5.09
N GLU A 109 6.76 -3.39 -3.75
CA GLU A 109 6.98 -4.59 -2.96
C GLU A 109 5.83 -5.59 -3.10
N LEU A 110 4.59 -5.12 -2.98
CA LEU A 110 3.39 -5.93 -3.16
C LEU A 110 3.33 -6.53 -4.57
N ARG A 111 3.57 -5.70 -5.60
CA ARG A 111 3.62 -6.14 -6.99
C ARG A 111 4.67 -7.24 -7.22
N ARG A 112 5.83 -7.12 -6.57
CA ARG A 112 6.95 -8.05 -6.74
C ARG A 112 6.70 -9.39 -6.05
N ARG A 113 6.13 -9.39 -4.84
CA ARG A 113 6.05 -10.59 -3.98
C ARG A 113 4.74 -11.36 -4.06
N LEU A 114 3.62 -10.71 -4.33
CA LEU A 114 2.31 -11.40 -4.39
C LEU A 114 2.23 -12.52 -5.45
N PRO A 115 2.84 -12.39 -6.66
CA PRO A 115 2.76 -13.44 -7.68
C PRO A 115 3.66 -14.66 -7.42
N ALA A 116 4.76 -14.47 -6.67
CA ALA A 116 5.90 -15.39 -6.67
C ALA A 116 5.62 -16.78 -6.06
N GLN A 117 4.59 -16.91 -5.22
CA GLN A 117 4.34 -18.14 -4.44
C GLN A 117 3.26 -19.06 -5.03
N GLN A 118 2.50 -18.60 -6.03
CA GLN A 118 1.37 -19.34 -6.62
C GLN A 118 1.78 -20.52 -7.51
N VAL A 119 3.06 -20.65 -7.85
CA VAL A 119 3.55 -21.64 -8.84
C VAL A 119 3.76 -23.03 -8.20
N SER A 120 3.71 -23.14 -6.87
CA SER A 120 4.08 -24.37 -6.16
C SER A 120 2.96 -25.41 -6.00
N SER A 121 1.69 -25.06 -6.27
CA SER A 121 0.53 -25.93 -5.99
C SER A 121 0.00 -26.75 -7.18
N LYS A 122 0.70 -26.78 -8.33
CA LYS A 122 0.29 -27.55 -9.52
C LYS A 122 1.30 -28.61 -9.98
N THR A 123 1.71 -29.52 -9.12
CA THR A 123 2.18 -30.85 -9.56
C THR A 123 2.16 -31.85 -8.40
N GLN A 124 1.10 -32.65 -8.29
CA GLN A 124 1.21 -34.11 -8.12
C GLN A 124 -0.18 -34.75 -8.08
N GLY A 125 -0.65 -35.12 -9.27
CA GLY A 125 -1.50 -36.28 -9.45
C GLY A 125 -0.72 -37.29 -10.29
N GLU A 126 -0.57 -38.48 -9.72
CA GLU A 126 -0.33 -39.77 -10.40
C GLU A 126 1.13 -40.16 -10.74
N ASP A 127 1.62 -41.12 -9.94
CA ASP A 127 2.46 -42.28 -10.27
C ASP A 127 3.83 -42.09 -10.95
N ASP A 128 4.93 -42.27 -10.19
CA ASP A 128 5.84 -43.39 -10.45
C ASP A 128 6.81 -43.64 -9.27
N GLU A 129 7.05 -44.91 -8.98
CA GLU A 129 7.96 -45.38 -7.93
C GLU A 129 9.44 -45.23 -8.32
N GLN A 130 10.29 -45.17 -7.29
CA GLN A 130 11.74 -45.46 -7.25
C GLN A 130 12.79 -44.34 -7.47
N GLN A 131 13.71 -44.34 -6.50
CA GLN A 131 15.14 -43.93 -6.51
C GLN A 131 15.51 -42.54 -5.98
N GLY A 132 15.83 -42.51 -4.68
CA GLY A 132 17.18 -42.27 -4.17
C GLY A 132 17.91 -40.97 -4.56
N GLY A 133 18.02 -40.06 -3.60
CA GLY A 133 18.98 -38.95 -3.65
C GLY A 133 18.88 -38.07 -2.41
N GLN A 134 19.88 -38.15 -1.55
CA GLN A 134 20.07 -37.26 -0.41
C GLN A 134 20.18 -35.81 -0.91
N ASN A 135 19.28 -34.96 -0.45
CA ASN A 135 19.50 -33.53 -0.36
C ASN A 135 18.82 -33.08 0.94
N ASP A 136 19.61 -32.80 1.97
CA ASP A 136 19.20 -31.95 3.09
C ASP A 136 19.08 -30.51 2.58
N ALA A 137 18.12 -30.30 1.68
CA ALA A 137 17.59 -28.97 1.45
C ALA A 137 16.59 -28.76 2.57
N GLU A 138 16.94 -27.89 3.52
CA GLU A 138 15.97 -27.10 4.30
C GLU A 138 15.02 -26.49 3.27
N THR A 139 14.00 -27.26 2.90
CA THR A 139 12.90 -26.81 2.08
C THR A 139 12.17 -25.94 3.05
N ASP A 140 12.47 -24.64 3.01
CA ASP A 140 11.80 -23.63 3.81
C ASP A 140 10.32 -23.93 3.67
N GLU A 141 9.74 -24.49 4.74
CA GLU A 141 8.32 -24.75 4.86
C GLU A 141 7.66 -23.39 5.06
N GLU A 142 7.90 -22.44 4.15
CA GLU A 142 7.04 -21.30 3.88
C GLU A 142 5.70 -21.89 3.44
N SER A 143 4.96 -22.42 4.42
CA SER A 143 3.58 -22.79 4.33
C SER A 143 2.89 -21.70 3.53
N GLU A 144 2.41 -22.06 2.35
CA GLU A 144 1.89 -21.11 1.37
C GLU A 144 0.74 -20.35 2.01
N PHE A 145 1.05 -19.16 2.55
CA PHE A 145 0.06 -18.35 3.22
C PHE A 145 -0.97 -17.91 2.17
N PRO A 146 -2.28 -17.92 2.51
CA PRO A 146 -3.30 -17.31 1.66
C PRO A 146 -2.90 -15.89 1.24
N PHE A 147 -3.38 -15.47 0.08
CA PHE A 147 -3.01 -14.18 -0.54
C PHE A 147 -3.10 -13.01 0.45
N GLU A 148 -4.17 -12.96 1.25
CA GLU A 148 -4.42 -11.91 2.22
C GLU A 148 -3.36 -11.83 3.33
N PHE A 149 -2.77 -12.97 3.71
CA PHE A 149 -1.73 -13.01 4.73
C PHE A 149 -0.35 -12.69 4.16
N ARG A 150 -0.07 -13.05 2.89
CA ARG A 150 1.14 -12.59 2.19
C ARG A 150 1.11 -11.08 1.96
N ALA A 151 -0.04 -10.54 1.58
CA ALA A 151 -0.23 -9.09 1.49
C ALA A 151 -0.04 -8.40 2.84
N LEU A 152 -0.58 -8.98 3.92
CA LEU A 152 -0.41 -8.47 5.27
C LEU A 152 1.05 -8.48 5.71
N GLU A 153 1.77 -9.56 5.43
CA GLU A 153 3.20 -9.69 5.72
C GLU A 153 4.00 -8.58 5.04
N VAL A 154 3.82 -8.38 3.74
CA VAL A 154 4.50 -7.32 2.99
C VAL A 154 4.22 -5.94 3.60
N ALA A 155 2.97 -5.66 3.96
CA ALA A 155 2.61 -4.39 4.59
C ALA A 155 3.27 -4.20 5.97
N LEU A 156 3.33 -5.26 6.78
CA LEU A 156 3.95 -5.24 8.11
C LEU A 156 5.47 -5.11 8.03
N GLU A 157 6.10 -5.80 7.09
CA GLU A 157 7.54 -5.68 6.85
C GLU A 157 7.87 -4.25 6.43
N ALA A 158 7.15 -3.69 5.45
CA ALA A 158 7.37 -2.34 4.97
C ALA A 158 7.27 -1.30 6.09
N ILE A 159 6.24 -1.37 6.95
CA ILE A 159 6.09 -0.39 8.04
C ILE A 159 7.14 -0.59 9.14
N CYS A 160 7.50 -1.83 9.47
CA CYS A 160 8.55 -2.11 10.45
C CYS A 160 9.90 -1.59 9.96
N SER A 161 10.26 -1.84 8.69
CA SER A 161 11.47 -1.30 8.09
C SER A 161 11.50 0.23 8.08
N PHE A 162 10.37 0.87 7.78
CA PHE A 162 10.25 2.32 7.84
C PHE A 162 10.46 2.87 9.26
N LEU A 163 9.79 2.30 10.27
CA LEU A 163 9.89 2.76 11.65
C LEU A 163 11.30 2.53 12.23
N ASP A 164 11.94 1.41 11.89
CA ASP A 164 13.32 1.11 12.27
C ASP A 164 14.31 2.12 11.67
N ALA A 165 14.17 2.43 10.38
CA ALA A 165 14.98 3.46 9.72
C ALA A 165 14.80 4.84 10.36
N ARG A 166 13.57 5.25 10.64
CA ARG A 166 13.27 6.53 11.31
C ARG A 166 13.80 6.58 12.74
N THR A 167 13.76 5.47 13.46
CA THR A 167 14.32 5.38 14.81
C THR A 167 15.83 5.58 14.77
N ARG A 168 16.55 4.89 13.87
CA ARG A 168 18.00 5.07 13.71
C ARG A 168 18.39 6.48 13.32
N GLU A 169 17.65 7.11 12.41
CA GLU A 169 17.86 8.51 12.03
C GLU A 169 17.71 9.44 13.25
N LEU A 170 16.61 9.30 13.99
CA LEU A 170 16.35 10.10 15.18
C LEU A 170 17.43 9.91 16.26
N GLU A 171 17.84 8.66 16.50
CA GLU A 171 18.89 8.33 17.46
C GLU A 171 20.24 8.93 17.08
N SER A 172 20.60 8.86 15.80
CA SER A 172 21.83 9.47 15.26
C SER A 172 21.89 10.97 15.52
N ASP A 173 20.76 11.66 15.48
CA ASP A 173 20.70 13.10 15.73
C ASP A 173 20.60 13.45 17.22
N THR A 174 19.88 12.63 17.99
CA THR A 174 19.52 12.95 19.38
C THR A 174 20.60 12.59 20.38
N TYR A 175 21.25 11.42 20.25
CA TYR A 175 22.26 11.00 21.23
C TYR A 175 23.46 11.96 21.32
N PRO A 176 24.03 12.45 20.21
CA PRO A 176 25.12 13.44 20.28
C PRO A 176 24.71 14.75 20.97
N ALA A 177 23.49 15.23 20.71
CA ALA A 177 22.97 16.43 21.34
C ALA A 177 22.78 16.25 22.86
N LEU A 178 22.35 15.06 23.29
CA LEU A 178 22.21 14.72 24.71
C LEU A 178 23.58 14.65 25.41
N ASP A 179 24.59 14.09 24.75
CA ASP A 179 25.96 14.01 25.28
C ASP A 179 26.59 15.41 25.45
N GLU A 180 26.36 16.33 24.52
CA GLU A 180 26.82 17.73 24.65
C GLU A 180 26.18 18.44 25.85
N LEU A 181 24.90 18.17 26.13
CA LEU A 181 24.19 18.78 27.26
C LEU A 181 24.61 18.21 28.61
N THR A 182 24.99 16.93 28.65
CA THR A 182 25.37 16.23 29.88
C THR A 182 26.85 16.36 30.23
N SER A 183 27.68 16.87 29.31
CA SER A 183 29.12 17.11 29.51
C SER A 183 29.47 18.51 30.06
N LYS A 184 28.46 19.31 30.45
CA LYS A 184 28.60 20.60 31.15
C LYS A 184 28.31 20.48 32.65
#